data_AF-A0A1A6AVL3-F1
#
_entry.id   AF-A0A1A6AVL3-F1
#
_cell.length_a   1.000
_cell.length_b   1.000
_cell.length_c   1.000
_cell.angle_alpha   90.00
_cell.angle_beta   90.00
_cell.angle_gamma   90.00
#
_symmetry.space_group_name_H-M   'P 1'
#
loop_
_entity.id
_entity.type
_entity.pdbx_description
1 polymer ?
#
loop_
_entity_poly.entity_id
_entity_poly.type
_entity_poly.pdbx_seq_one_letter_code
_entity_poly.pdbx_strand_id
1 'polypeptide(L)'
;MGNLINCKDCGKEVSKKAKICPHCGAKLKKKKIALGVIVAIAALFIVISAVSNGSKTGSNNTPQKSVSTDNNTKKDKNEGITKETYDKIQKDMTKEQVEALLGKPTSVSESDTPGIGKMELYHYQKTFETKAITITFLDGKVYTKNWTQL
;
A
#
# COMPACT_ATOMS: atom_id res chain seq x y z
N MET A 1 -5.87 0.41 21.83
CA MET A 1 -7.30 0.05 22.05
C MET A 1 -7.67 -1.14 21.15
N GLY A 2 -8.28 -2.19 21.70
CA GLY A 2 -8.68 -3.38 20.94
C GLY A 2 -9.83 -3.09 19.98
N ASN A 3 -9.69 -3.49 18.71
CA ASN A 3 -10.66 -3.17 17.66
C ASN A 3 -11.62 -4.36 17.44
N LEU A 4 -12.57 -4.54 18.36
CA LEU A 4 -13.58 -5.60 18.36
C LEU A 4 -14.92 -5.09 17.78
N ILE A 5 -15.74 -6.00 17.25
CA ILE A 5 -17.12 -5.78 16.80
C ILE A 5 -18.00 -6.89 17.34
N ASN A 6 -19.29 -6.61 17.51
CA ASN A 6 -20.25 -7.65 17.85
C ASN A 6 -20.69 -8.40 16.60
N CYS A 7 -20.75 -9.73 16.70
CA CYS A 7 -21.37 -10.56 15.69
C CYS A 7 -22.87 -10.25 15.63
N LYS A 8 -23.39 -9.97 14.43
CA LYS A 8 -24.82 -9.67 14.24
C LYS A 8 -25.74 -10.87 14.40
N ASP A 9 -25.16 -12.08 14.40
CA ASP A 9 -25.89 -13.34 14.42
C ASP A 9 -26.02 -13.87 15.85
N CYS A 10 -24.91 -13.89 16.60
CA CYS A 10 -24.87 -14.43 17.96
C CYS A 10 -24.56 -13.41 19.06
N GLY A 11 -24.38 -12.13 18.72
CA GLY A 11 -24.15 -11.03 19.68
C GLY A 11 -22.76 -10.98 20.33
N LYS A 12 -21.97 -12.05 20.25
CA LYS A 12 -20.65 -12.13 20.88
C LYS A 12 -19.62 -11.22 20.22
N GLU A 13 -18.66 -10.76 21.02
CA GLU A 13 -17.56 -9.93 20.57
C GLU A 13 -16.57 -10.73 19.73
N VAL A 14 -16.23 -10.20 18.57
CA VAL A 14 -15.33 -10.80 17.59
C VAL A 14 -14.41 -9.74 17.02
N SER A 15 -13.21 -10.13 16.61
CA SER A 15 -12.25 -9.18 16.06
C SER A 15 -12.74 -8.59 14.73
N LYS A 16 -12.55 -7.27 14.50
CA LYS A 16 -12.86 -6.63 13.19
C LYS A 16 -12.13 -7.27 12.01
N LYS A 17 -11.02 -7.97 12.28
CA LYS A 17 -10.24 -8.68 11.27
C LYS A 17 -10.84 -10.04 10.90
N ALA A 18 -11.65 -10.67 11.78
CA ALA A 18 -12.25 -11.98 11.55
C ALA A 18 -13.19 -11.96 10.34
N LYS A 19 -13.07 -12.97 9.47
CA LYS A 19 -13.95 -13.15 8.29
C LYS A 19 -15.20 -13.96 8.65
N ILE A 20 -15.09 -14.81 9.66
CA ILE A 20 -16.11 -15.74 10.14
C ILE A 20 -16.12 -15.64 11.67
N CYS A 21 -17.30 -15.62 12.27
CA CYS A 21 -17.46 -15.64 13.72
C CYS A 21 -17.05 -17.02 14.28
N PRO A 22 -16.12 -17.11 15.25
CA PRO A 22 -15.71 -18.39 15.82
C PRO A 22 -16.76 -19.02 16.76
N HIS A 23 -17.78 -18.25 17.17
CA HIS A 23 -18.81 -18.73 18.10
C HIS A 23 -20.05 -19.31 17.43
N CYS A 24 -20.38 -18.85 16.21
CA CYS A 24 -21.58 -19.32 15.49
C CYS A 24 -21.33 -19.63 14.01
N GLY A 25 -20.14 -19.34 13.47
CA GLY A 25 -19.83 -19.60 12.05
C GLY A 25 -20.37 -18.55 11.06
N ALA A 26 -21.07 -17.52 11.52
CA ALA A 26 -21.60 -16.48 10.63
C ALA A 26 -20.50 -15.66 9.94
N LYS A 27 -20.66 -15.36 8.64
CA LYS A 27 -19.71 -14.54 7.87
C LYS A 27 -19.82 -13.06 8.25
N LEU A 28 -18.70 -12.46 8.65
CA LEU A 28 -18.63 -11.05 9.03
C LEU A 28 -18.39 -10.18 7.79
N LYS A 29 -19.40 -9.40 7.39
CA LYS A 29 -19.33 -8.49 6.23
C LYS A 29 -18.50 -7.25 6.59
N LYS A 30 -17.28 -7.15 6.07
CA LYS A 30 -16.45 -5.93 6.20
C LYS A 30 -17.04 -4.82 5.35
N LYS A 31 -17.41 -3.69 5.94
CA LYS A 31 -17.76 -2.48 5.19
C LYS A 31 -16.48 -2.03 4.46
N LYS A 32 -16.45 -2.16 3.13
CA LYS A 32 -15.45 -1.50 2.30
C LYS A 32 -15.68 0.00 2.50
N ILE A 33 -14.80 0.69 3.21
CA ILE A 33 -14.90 2.16 3.32
C ILE A 33 -14.72 2.69 1.91
N ALA A 34 -15.77 3.33 1.39
CA ALA A 34 -15.81 3.82 0.04
C ALA A 34 -14.73 4.88 -0.14
N LEU A 35 -13.88 4.65 -1.14
CA LEU A 35 -12.80 5.50 -1.63
C LEU A 35 -13.31 6.82 -2.26
N GLY A 36 -14.43 7.37 -1.78
CA GLY A 36 -15.05 8.59 -2.32
C GLY A 36 -14.49 9.88 -1.71
N VAL A 37 -13.96 9.82 -0.47
CA VAL A 37 -13.49 11.00 0.27
C VAL A 37 -12.12 11.49 -0.21
N ILE A 38 -11.30 10.62 -0.82
CA ILE A 38 -9.97 10.97 -1.34
C ILE A 38 -10.07 11.82 -2.62
N VAL A 39 -11.10 11.62 -3.45
CA VAL A 39 -11.31 12.39 -4.69
C VAL A 39 -11.75 13.83 -4.42
N ALA A 40 -12.54 14.06 -3.35
CA ALA A 40 -13.01 15.40 -2.98
C ALA A 40 -11.88 16.32 -2.47
N ILE A 41 -10.88 15.76 -1.78
CA ILE A 41 -9.74 16.52 -1.25
C ILE A 41 -8.75 16.88 -2.37
N ALA A 42 -8.58 16.01 -3.37
CA ALA A 42 -7.75 16.29 -4.54
C ALA A 42 -8.33 17.42 -5.43
N ALA A 43 -9.65 17.54 -5.52
CA ALA A 43 -10.30 18.60 -6.30
C ALA A 43 -10.15 20.00 -5.67
N LEU A 44 -9.99 20.10 -4.35
CA LEU A 44 -9.88 21.39 -3.65
C LEU A 44 -8.49 22.04 -3.80
N PHE A 45 -7.44 21.25 -4.03
CA PHE A 45 -6.08 21.75 -4.26
C PHE A 45 -5.84 22.29 -5.69
N ILE A 46 -6.72 21.99 -6.65
CA ILE A 46 -6.58 22.42 -8.06
C ILE A 46 -7.02 23.89 -8.24
N VAL A 47 -7.85 24.43 -7.33
CA VAL A 47 -8.43 25.78 -7.50
C VAL A 47 -7.47 26.90 -7.07
N ILE A 48 -6.35 26.60 -6.40
CA ILE A 48 -5.39 27.61 -5.92
C ILE A 48 -4.22 27.82 -6.91
N SER A 49 -4.00 26.92 -7.87
CA SER A 49 -2.89 27.03 -8.85
C SER A 49 -3.25 27.73 -10.17
N ALA A 50 -4.49 28.19 -10.34
CA ALA A 50 -4.96 28.84 -11.56
C ALA A 50 -5.12 30.37 -11.42
N VAL A 51 -4.05 31.07 -11.01
CA VAL A 51 -3.84 32.48 -11.39
C VAL A 51 -2.40 32.61 -11.91
N SER A 52 -2.18 32.10 -13.12
CA SER A 52 -1.04 32.44 -13.96
C SER A 52 -1.54 32.54 -15.40
N ASN A 53 -1.81 33.76 -15.82
CA ASN A 53 -2.27 34.15 -17.14
C ASN A 53 -1.14 33.93 -18.17
N GLY A 54 -1.37 33.09 -19.19
CA GLY A 54 -0.38 32.79 -20.21
C GLY A 54 -0.96 32.05 -21.42
N SER A 55 -1.75 32.76 -22.21
CA SER A 55 -2.38 32.31 -23.46
C SER A 55 -1.35 31.99 -24.55
N LYS A 56 -1.41 30.80 -25.17
CA LYS A 56 -1.29 30.63 -26.64
C LYS A 56 -2.05 29.38 -27.12
N THR A 57 -2.73 29.62 -28.23
CA THR A 57 -3.76 28.84 -28.92
C THR A 57 -3.19 27.85 -29.95
N GLY A 58 -3.91 26.73 -30.14
CA GLY A 58 -4.07 25.99 -31.41
C GLY A 58 -3.08 24.84 -31.68
N SER A 59 -3.39 23.76 -32.41
CA SER A 59 -4.62 23.13 -32.91
C SER A 59 -4.20 21.79 -33.59
N ASN A 60 -4.94 20.72 -33.34
CA ASN A 60 -5.29 19.57 -34.20
C ASN A 60 -4.28 18.65 -34.96
N ASN A 61 -4.68 17.36 -34.94
CA ASN A 61 -4.56 16.25 -35.92
C ASN A 61 -3.34 15.29 -35.94
N THR A 62 -3.62 14.03 -35.55
CA THR A 62 -3.00 12.74 -35.94
C THR A 62 -3.12 12.51 -37.47
N PRO A 63 -2.24 11.76 -38.19
CA PRO A 63 -2.16 10.27 -38.10
C PRO A 63 -0.78 9.59 -38.38
N GLN A 64 -0.48 8.54 -37.58
CA GLN A 64 -0.11 7.17 -37.99
C GLN A 64 1.30 6.76 -38.57
N LYS A 65 1.73 5.57 -38.06
CA LYS A 65 2.57 4.48 -38.63
C LYS A 65 4.10 4.55 -38.39
N SER A 66 4.83 3.48 -38.02
CA SER A 66 4.63 2.01 -38.04
C SER A 66 5.52 1.35 -36.97
N VAL A 67 5.04 0.44 -36.10
CA VAL A 67 5.02 -1.06 -36.20
C VAL A 67 6.43 -1.67 -36.12
N SER A 68 6.80 -2.40 -35.05
CA SER A 68 6.63 -3.86 -34.83
C SER A 68 7.53 -4.22 -33.61
N THR A 69 7.42 -5.25 -32.79
CA THR A 69 6.53 -6.42 -32.66
C THR A 69 6.95 -7.14 -31.38
N ASP A 70 5.94 -7.67 -30.70
CA ASP A 70 5.88 -8.85 -29.83
C ASP A 70 7.13 -9.31 -29.05
N ASN A 71 6.97 -9.46 -27.73
CA ASN A 71 6.50 -10.72 -27.15
C ASN A 71 6.62 -10.71 -25.63
N ASN A 72 5.50 -11.06 -24.98
CA ASN A 72 5.50 -12.01 -23.87
C ASN A 72 6.51 -11.75 -22.73
N THR A 73 6.18 -10.84 -21.81
CA THR A 73 6.63 -11.05 -20.44
C THR A 73 5.52 -11.78 -19.72
N LYS A 74 5.74 -13.08 -19.57
CA LYS A 74 5.10 -13.94 -18.58
C LYS A 74 4.69 -13.10 -17.37
N LYS A 75 3.39 -13.13 -17.14
CA LYS A 75 2.73 -12.85 -15.86
C LYS A 75 3.28 -13.85 -14.83
N ASP A 76 4.50 -13.61 -14.39
CA ASP A 76 5.15 -14.37 -13.34
C ASP A 76 4.52 -13.96 -12.01
N LYS A 77 3.86 -14.93 -11.37
CA LYS A 77 3.10 -14.77 -10.13
C LYS A 77 4.04 -14.58 -8.93
N ASN A 78 4.92 -13.56 -8.96
CA ASN A 78 5.81 -13.24 -7.84
C ASN A 78 6.26 -11.76 -7.86
N GLU A 79 5.32 -10.83 -7.97
CA GLU A 79 5.54 -9.39 -8.24
C GLU A 79 5.78 -8.55 -6.96
N GLY A 80 6.59 -9.03 -6.01
CA GLY A 80 6.70 -8.43 -4.67
C GLY A 80 7.51 -7.12 -4.58
N ILE A 81 8.64 -7.00 -5.29
CA ILE A 81 9.61 -5.90 -5.09
C ILE A 81 9.75 -5.10 -6.39
N THR A 82 8.89 -4.10 -6.58
CA THR A 82 8.94 -3.17 -7.71
C THR A 82 8.86 -1.73 -7.22
N LYS A 83 9.25 -0.78 -8.08
CA LYS A 83 9.13 0.64 -7.74
C LYS A 83 7.66 1.03 -7.50
N GLU A 84 6.73 0.42 -8.24
CA GLU A 84 5.30 0.62 -8.05
C GLU A 84 4.80 0.14 -6.68
N THR A 85 5.24 -1.04 -6.20
CA THR A 85 4.86 -1.51 -4.86
C THR A 85 5.52 -0.66 -3.77
N TYR A 86 6.75 -0.19 -3.99
CA TYR A 86 7.41 0.77 -3.11
C TYR A 86 6.65 2.10 -3.01
N ASP A 87 6.19 2.67 -4.12
CA ASP A 87 5.48 3.96 -4.14
C ASP A 87 4.12 3.89 -3.44
N LYS A 88 3.46 2.71 -3.47
CA LYS A 88 2.22 2.46 -2.73
C LYS A 88 2.41 2.43 -1.21
N ILE A 89 3.63 2.25 -0.72
CA ILE A 89 3.93 2.24 0.72
C ILE A 89 4.05 3.68 1.22
N GLN A 90 3.23 4.03 2.20
CA GLN A 90 3.14 5.35 2.80
C GLN A 90 3.52 5.29 4.27
N LYS A 91 3.88 6.46 4.83
CA LYS A 91 4.06 6.61 6.28
C LYS A 91 2.76 6.22 7.00
N ASP A 92 2.90 5.72 8.23
CA ASP A 92 1.81 5.25 9.09
C ASP A 92 1.06 3.99 8.62
N MET A 93 1.44 3.38 7.49
CA MET A 93 0.90 2.07 7.09
C MET A 93 1.26 0.99 8.12
N THR A 94 0.36 0.02 8.31
CA THR A 94 0.64 -1.10 9.23
C THR A 94 1.46 -2.20 8.55
N LYS A 95 2.14 -2.99 9.36
CA LYS A 95 2.91 -4.16 8.91
C LYS A 95 2.08 -5.09 8.02
N GLU A 96 0.81 -5.33 8.37
CA GLU A 96 -0.06 -6.20 7.57
C GLU A 96 -0.45 -5.60 6.22
N GLN A 97 -0.56 -4.27 6.12
CA GLN A 97 -0.82 -3.62 4.83
C GLN A 97 0.42 -3.73 3.92
N VAL A 98 1.62 -3.57 4.49
CA VAL A 98 2.88 -3.73 3.78
C VAL A 98 3.07 -5.18 3.33
N GLU A 99 2.83 -6.15 4.21
CA GLU A 99 2.91 -7.59 3.88
C GLU A 99 1.87 -8.01 2.82
N ALA A 100 0.70 -7.37 2.78
CA ALA A 100 -0.28 -7.60 1.73
C ALA A 100 0.19 -7.09 0.36
N LEU A 101 1.11 -6.13 0.31
CA LEU A 101 1.68 -5.57 -0.93
C LEU A 101 2.95 -6.33 -1.36
N LEU A 102 3.87 -6.56 -0.42
CA LEU A 102 5.22 -7.09 -0.71
C LEU A 102 5.36 -8.59 -0.41
N GLY A 103 4.44 -9.17 0.35
CA GLY A 103 4.59 -10.51 0.92
C GLY A 103 5.36 -10.50 2.25
N LYS A 104 5.92 -11.65 2.62
CA LYS A 104 6.73 -11.77 3.84
C LYS A 104 8.10 -11.13 3.63
N PRO A 105 8.66 -10.42 4.62
CA PRO A 105 10.02 -9.92 4.56
C PRO A 105 11.03 -11.07 4.50
N THR A 106 12.17 -10.82 3.88
CA THR A 106 13.31 -11.74 3.81
C THR A 106 14.04 -11.79 5.15
N SER A 107 14.13 -10.65 5.84
CA SER A 107 14.70 -10.55 7.18
C SER A 107 13.99 -9.49 8.00
N VAL A 108 13.92 -9.71 9.32
CA VAL A 108 13.34 -8.78 10.29
C VAL A 108 14.31 -8.61 11.44
N SER A 109 14.58 -7.36 11.81
CA SER A 109 15.30 -6.99 13.03
C SER A 109 14.39 -6.18 13.93
N GLU A 110 14.41 -6.42 15.24
CA GLU A 110 13.60 -5.71 16.23
C GLU A 110 14.48 -5.15 17.34
N SER A 111 14.17 -3.94 17.79
CA SER A 111 14.83 -3.30 18.93
C SER A 111 13.84 -2.42 19.69
N ASP A 112 13.95 -2.43 21.02
CA ASP A 112 13.19 -1.53 21.90
C ASP A 112 14.16 -0.49 22.49
N THR A 113 13.89 0.78 22.23
CA THR A 113 14.72 1.88 22.73
C THR A 113 13.91 2.77 23.68
N PRO A 114 14.34 2.94 24.94
CA PRO A 114 13.65 3.81 25.89
C PRO A 114 13.47 5.24 25.35
N GLY A 115 12.24 5.74 25.39
CA GLY A 115 11.88 7.09 24.93
C GLY A 115 11.62 7.23 23.42
N ILE A 116 11.94 6.22 22.61
CA ILE A 116 11.64 6.20 21.16
C ILE A 116 10.50 5.23 20.86
N GLY A 117 10.48 4.07 21.52
CA GLY A 117 9.49 3.01 21.31
C GLY A 117 10.06 1.81 20.57
N LYS A 118 9.17 0.93 20.10
CA LYS A 118 9.55 -0.32 19.44
C LYS A 118 9.84 -0.08 17.97
N MET A 119 11.07 -0.35 17.56
CA MET A 119 11.52 -0.25 16.17
C MET A 119 11.64 -1.64 15.55
N GLU A 120 11.09 -1.80 14.35
CA GLU A 120 11.21 -3.04 13.58
C GLU A 120 11.69 -2.72 12.16
N LEU A 121 12.83 -3.29 11.76
CA LEU A 121 13.39 -3.14 10.42
C LEU A 121 13.04 -4.37 9.60
N TYR A 122 12.26 -4.18 8.55
CA TYR A 122 11.90 -5.23 7.60
C TYR A 122 12.71 -5.04 6.33
N HIS A 123 13.39 -6.10 5.90
CA HIS A 123 14.16 -6.12 4.67
C HIS A 123 13.52 -7.08 3.67
N TYR A 124 13.26 -6.57 2.47
CA TYR A 124 12.70 -7.30 1.35
C TYR A 124 13.73 -7.35 0.24
N GLN A 125 14.19 -8.55 -0.10
CA GLN A 125 15.04 -8.82 -1.25
C GLN A 125 14.76 -10.24 -1.75
N LYS A 126 14.72 -10.43 -3.06
CA LYS A 126 14.64 -11.77 -3.65
C LYS A 126 16.04 -12.28 -4.01
N THR A 127 16.24 -13.58 -3.85
CA THR A 127 17.43 -14.27 -4.35
C THR A 127 17.58 -14.01 -5.84
N PHE A 128 18.75 -13.51 -6.26
CA PHE A 128 19.08 -13.10 -7.63
C PHE A 128 18.45 -11.79 -8.13
N GLU A 129 17.80 -10.98 -7.28
CA GLU A 129 17.41 -9.60 -7.63
C GLU A 129 18.35 -8.56 -6.99
N THR A 130 18.70 -7.53 -7.76
CA THR A 130 19.51 -6.40 -7.28
C THR A 130 18.70 -5.34 -6.55
N LYS A 131 17.37 -5.50 -6.54
CA LYS A 131 16.42 -4.56 -5.92
C LYS A 131 16.08 -5.02 -4.51
N ALA A 132 16.04 -4.07 -3.59
CA ALA A 132 15.61 -4.29 -2.23
C ALA A 132 14.77 -3.12 -1.71
N ILE A 133 13.84 -3.43 -0.81
CA ILE A 133 13.09 -2.45 -0.05
C ILE A 133 13.37 -2.68 1.42
N THR A 134 13.77 -1.63 2.13
CA THR A 134 13.93 -1.64 3.58
C THR A 134 12.88 -0.72 4.20
N ILE A 135 12.18 -1.20 5.22
CA ILE A 135 11.10 -0.46 5.87
C ILE A 135 11.35 -0.49 7.37
N THR A 136 11.38 0.69 7.98
CA THR A 136 11.45 0.82 9.43
C THR A 136 10.06 1.11 9.95
N PHE A 137 9.59 0.28 10.86
CA PHE A 137 8.37 0.49 11.61
C PHE A 137 8.71 1.07 12.98
N LEU A 138 7.92 2.04 13.43
CA LEU A 138 7.90 2.54 14.80
C LEU A 138 6.51 2.27 15.37
N ASP A 139 6.44 1.59 16.51
CA ASP A 139 5.19 1.17 17.15
C ASP A 139 4.22 0.45 16.17
N GLY A 140 4.80 -0.37 15.29
CA GLY A 140 4.05 -1.18 14.30
C GLY A 140 3.55 -0.42 13.07
N LYS A 141 3.96 0.83 12.87
CA LYS A 141 3.60 1.68 11.72
C LYS A 141 4.83 2.09 10.91
N VAL A 142 4.70 2.21 9.60
CA VAL A 142 5.80 2.66 8.73
C VAL A 142 6.26 4.04 9.18
N TYR A 143 7.50 4.10 9.67
CA TYR A 143 8.18 5.33 10.02
C TYR A 143 8.97 5.86 8.82
N THR A 144 9.81 5.00 8.23
CA THR A 144 10.60 5.31 7.04
C THR A 144 10.67 4.12 6.09
N LYS A 145 10.92 4.40 4.81
CA LYS A 145 11.15 3.41 3.76
C LYS A 145 12.37 3.81 2.93
N ASN A 146 13.10 2.83 2.42
CA ASN A 146 14.24 3.02 1.54
C ASN A 146 14.21 2.02 0.38
N TRP A 147 14.44 2.51 -0.83
CA TRP A 147 14.62 1.70 -2.03
C TRP A 147 16.12 1.59 -2.34
N THR A 148 16.60 0.37 -2.54
CA THR A 148 17.97 0.09 -2.97
C THR A 148 17.95 -0.67 -4.28
N GLN A 149 18.82 -0.29 -5.21
CA GLN A 149 19.06 -1.04 -6.44
C GLN A 149 20.58 -1.09 -6.66
N LEU A 150 21.13 -2.30 -6.64
CA LEU A 150 22.53 -2.58 -6.97
C LEU A 150 22.75 -2.64 -8.48
#